data_AF-A0A2N2T7N8-F1
#
_entry.id   AF-A0A2N2T7N8-F1
#
_cell.length_a   1.000
_cell.length_b   1.000
_cell.length_c   1.000
_cell.angle_alpha   90.00
_cell.angle_beta   90.00
_cell.angle_gamma   90.00
#
_symmetry.space_group_name_H-M   'P 1'
#
loop_
_entity.id
_entity.type
_entity.pdbx_description
1 polymer ?
#
loop_
_entity_poly.entity_id
_entity_poly.type
_entity_poly.pdbx_seq_one_letter_code
_entity_poly.pdbx_strand_id
1 'polypeptide(L)'
;RLVNHAHRYNARVFVTLNTILRDDELEPARRQIHQLYDAGVDALILQDMGLLALDLPPIQLHASTQTDIRTPEKARFLQDVGLNQIVLARELDLGQIAAIRAATDPERCTLEFFVHGALCVAYSGQCYISHAHTGRSANRGDCSQACRLPYQVTDMEGRIVAHDKHVLSMKDNNQSDNLEALIDAGIRSFKIEGRYKDMGYVKNITAHYRTLLDEIIERRPQFARASAGRTTFAFTPDPEQNFNREFTDYFVSGRRDDIGAFDTPKNPGLFIGYVSKVGDKWLELQTDSPDIVLNNGDGLCYYTLQKDLTGLAINRAEKQGAGVWRVFPKDPMEGFKDLRAGTLVNRNRDMNWTRLLDKPSSERRIGVWLRLDETDDGFALTLIDEDGNTATVEAAHAKEAAKDAVKAEATLREHLGKLGTTPFAAMGIALELKQPWFVPASFLNALRRDAVSALEAVRVATYARPERAMPVEPPAAYPEDTLSYLANVYNHKARDFYAKHGVQVIAA
;
A
#
# COMPACT_ATOMS: atom_id res chain seq x y z
N ARG A 1 -4.24 16.81 -9.12
CA ARG A 1 -3.08 16.11 -9.77
C ARG A 1 -3.08 14.61 -9.49
N LEU A 2 -3.01 14.16 -8.22
CA LEU A 2 -3.00 12.72 -7.88
C LEU A 2 -4.25 12.00 -8.44
N VAL A 3 -5.44 12.57 -8.20
CA VAL A 3 -6.72 12.07 -8.74
C VAL A 3 -6.66 11.85 -10.25
N ASN A 4 -6.33 12.90 -11.03
CA ASN A 4 -6.21 12.79 -12.49
C ASN A 4 -5.21 11.70 -12.93
N HIS A 5 -4.12 11.52 -12.19
CA HIS A 5 -3.14 10.47 -12.48
C HIS A 5 -3.71 9.06 -12.20
N ALA A 6 -4.39 8.87 -11.07
CA ALA A 6 -4.96 7.58 -10.67
C ALA A 6 -6.15 7.18 -11.57
N HIS A 7 -7.08 8.11 -11.81
CA HIS A 7 -8.28 7.89 -12.63
C HIS A 7 -7.97 7.50 -14.07
N ARG A 8 -6.83 7.93 -14.63
CA ARG A 8 -6.34 7.45 -15.94
C ARG A 8 -6.25 5.92 -16.00
N TYR A 9 -5.85 5.29 -14.89
CA TYR A 9 -5.75 3.84 -14.75
C TYR A 9 -6.99 3.23 -14.08
N ASN A 10 -8.12 3.93 -14.05
CA ASN A 10 -9.31 3.51 -13.29
C ASN A 10 -8.99 3.16 -11.81
N ALA A 11 -7.95 3.78 -11.24
CA ALA A 11 -7.54 3.57 -9.86
C ALA A 11 -8.20 4.63 -8.97
N ARG A 12 -8.84 4.19 -7.89
CA ARG A 12 -9.56 5.07 -6.96
C ARG A 12 -8.61 5.73 -5.96
N VAL A 13 -8.93 6.95 -5.54
CA VAL A 13 -8.22 7.72 -4.52
C VAL A 13 -9.08 7.84 -3.27
N PHE A 14 -8.62 7.23 -2.19
CA PHE A 14 -9.25 7.32 -0.88
C PHE A 14 -8.48 8.25 0.03
N VAL A 15 -9.18 9.08 0.81
CA VAL A 15 -8.57 9.99 1.78
C VAL A 15 -8.96 9.60 3.20
N THR A 16 -7.95 9.43 4.05
CA THR A 16 -8.14 9.16 5.47
C THR A 16 -8.49 10.47 6.21
N LEU A 17 -9.70 10.54 6.76
CA LEU A 17 -10.17 11.58 7.69
C LEU A 17 -10.65 10.91 8.98
N ASN A 18 -9.78 10.09 9.55
CA ASN A 18 -10.10 9.15 10.61
C ASN A 18 -9.66 9.62 11.99
N THR A 19 -9.46 10.91 12.22
CA THR A 19 -9.24 11.44 13.58
C THR A 19 -10.56 11.65 14.29
N ILE A 20 -10.61 11.47 15.62
CA ILE A 20 -11.72 11.97 16.43
C ILE A 20 -11.72 13.51 16.43
N LEU A 21 -12.88 14.13 16.32
CA LEU A 21 -13.05 15.58 16.15
C LEU A 21 -13.68 16.21 17.38
N ARG A 22 -13.25 17.44 17.71
CA ARG A 22 -13.98 18.33 18.62
C ARG A 22 -15.14 19.02 17.90
N ASP A 23 -16.06 19.58 18.67
CA ASP A 23 -17.20 20.35 18.13
C ASP A 23 -16.76 21.50 17.21
N ASP A 24 -15.69 22.22 17.55
CA ASP A 24 -15.14 23.32 16.75
C ASP A 24 -14.46 22.87 15.45
N GLU A 25 -14.21 21.56 15.29
CA GLU A 25 -13.53 20.98 14.13
C GLU A 25 -14.52 20.38 13.11
N LEU A 26 -15.79 20.20 13.47
CA LEU A 26 -16.81 19.56 12.62
C LEU A 26 -17.07 20.35 11.32
N GLU A 27 -17.29 21.66 11.42
CA GLU A 27 -17.58 22.50 10.27
C GLU A 27 -16.36 22.70 9.35
N PRO A 28 -15.14 22.94 9.88
CA PRO A 28 -13.91 22.82 9.08
C PRO A 28 -13.77 21.48 8.35
N ALA A 29 -14.03 20.35 9.03
CA ALA A 29 -13.98 19.03 8.43
C ALA A 29 -15.02 18.87 7.30
N ARG A 30 -16.26 19.32 7.51
CA ARG A 30 -17.31 19.34 6.48
C ARG A 30 -16.85 20.08 5.22
N ARG A 31 -16.32 21.30 5.36
CA ARG A 31 -15.80 22.08 4.23
C ARG A 31 -14.65 21.37 3.51
N GLN A 32 -13.73 20.77 4.27
CA GLN A 32 -12.63 20.01 3.69
C GLN A 32 -13.15 18.81 2.89
N ILE A 33 -14.18 18.11 3.37
CA ILE A 33 -14.81 16.99 2.65
C ILE A 33 -15.39 17.44 1.30
N HIS A 34 -16.09 18.58 1.26
CA HIS A 34 -16.59 19.15 -0.01
C HIS A 34 -15.43 19.47 -0.97
N GLN A 35 -14.35 20.09 -0.49
CA GLN A 35 -13.15 20.35 -1.29
C GLN A 35 -12.49 19.07 -1.84
N LEU A 36 -12.45 18.00 -1.04
CA LEU A 36 -11.92 16.70 -1.46
C LEU A 36 -12.80 16.07 -2.55
N TYR A 37 -14.11 16.15 -2.40
CA TYR A 37 -15.06 15.67 -3.40
C TYR A 37 -14.95 16.44 -4.72
N ASP A 38 -14.83 17.78 -4.66
CA ASP A 38 -14.62 18.63 -5.85
C ASP A 38 -13.29 18.33 -6.54
N ALA A 39 -12.26 17.98 -5.77
CA ALA A 39 -10.96 17.54 -6.30
C ALA A 39 -10.99 16.13 -6.93
N GLY A 40 -12.10 15.40 -6.79
CA GLY A 40 -12.33 14.06 -7.35
C GLY A 40 -11.86 12.89 -6.48
N VAL A 41 -11.78 13.08 -5.16
CA VAL A 41 -11.61 11.96 -4.23
C VAL A 41 -12.83 11.05 -4.28
N ASP A 42 -12.59 9.74 -4.29
CA ASP A 42 -13.62 8.72 -4.50
C ASP A 42 -14.27 8.26 -3.19
N ALA A 43 -13.50 8.20 -2.10
CA ALA A 43 -14.00 7.79 -0.80
C ALA A 43 -13.25 8.42 0.37
N LEU A 44 -13.91 8.46 1.53
CA LEU A 44 -13.30 8.84 2.80
C LEU A 44 -13.20 7.63 3.73
N ILE A 45 -12.07 7.51 4.41
CA ILE A 45 -11.87 6.52 5.48
C ILE A 45 -11.95 7.25 6.82
N LEU A 46 -12.99 6.99 7.61
CA LEU A 46 -13.35 7.76 8.79
C LEU A 46 -13.40 6.92 10.08
N GLN A 47 -13.29 7.58 11.22
CA GLN A 47 -13.45 6.98 12.56
C GLN A 47 -14.61 7.63 13.31
N ASP A 48 -14.72 8.96 13.21
CA ASP A 48 -15.70 9.74 13.95
C ASP A 48 -17.10 9.60 13.31
N MET A 49 -18.02 8.94 14.01
CA MET A 49 -19.37 8.71 13.50
C MET A 49 -20.22 9.99 13.44
N GLY A 50 -19.78 11.08 14.09
CA GLY A 50 -20.43 12.38 13.97
C GLY A 50 -20.43 12.93 12.54
N LEU A 51 -19.47 12.49 11.70
CA LEU A 51 -19.42 12.87 10.29
C LEU A 51 -20.64 12.37 9.50
N LEU A 52 -21.25 11.24 9.89
CA LEU A 52 -22.44 10.71 9.22
C LEU A 52 -23.68 11.58 9.47
N ALA A 53 -23.65 12.42 10.51
CA ALA A 53 -24.72 13.36 10.84
C ALA A 53 -24.51 14.77 10.23
N LEU A 54 -23.49 14.95 9.38
CA LEU A 54 -23.22 16.21 8.68
C LEU A 54 -23.75 16.19 7.25
N ASP A 55 -23.95 17.39 6.69
CA ASP A 55 -24.26 17.58 5.27
C ASP A 55 -23.00 17.40 4.41
N LEU A 56 -22.80 16.17 3.95
CA LEU A 56 -21.67 15.74 3.12
C LEU A 56 -22.12 15.61 1.65
N PRO A 57 -21.21 15.85 0.68
CA PRO A 57 -21.46 15.50 -0.72
C PRO A 57 -21.71 13.97 -0.85
N PRO A 58 -22.19 13.47 -2.00
CA PRO A 58 -22.45 12.05 -2.22
C PRO A 58 -21.15 11.23 -2.40
N ILE A 59 -20.19 11.40 -1.48
CA ILE A 59 -18.92 10.70 -1.42
C ILE A 59 -19.09 9.36 -0.70
N GLN A 60 -18.43 8.32 -1.19
CA GLN A 60 -18.43 7.01 -0.55
C GLN A 60 -17.72 7.08 0.81
N LEU A 61 -18.24 6.38 1.82
CA LEU A 61 -17.72 6.41 3.19
C LEU A 61 -17.28 5.02 3.63
N HIS A 62 -16.09 4.92 4.23
CA HIS A 62 -15.47 3.68 4.69
C HIS A 62 -15.11 3.77 6.18
N ALA A 63 -15.32 2.70 6.94
CA ALA A 63 -14.91 2.63 8.35
C ALA A 63 -13.41 2.35 8.46
N SER A 64 -12.68 3.19 9.18
CA SER A 64 -11.27 2.98 9.52
C SER A 64 -11.12 1.81 10.50
N THR A 65 -9.95 1.17 10.51
CA THR A 65 -9.55 0.18 11.52
C THR A 65 -9.60 0.78 12.93
N GLN A 66 -9.49 2.10 13.04
CA GLN A 66 -9.65 2.83 14.29
C GLN A 66 -11.07 2.81 14.87
N THR A 67 -12.05 2.27 14.15
CA THR A 67 -13.39 2.05 14.68
C THR A 67 -13.50 0.77 15.51
N ASP A 68 -12.41 0.03 15.75
CA ASP A 68 -12.36 -1.20 16.56
C ASP A 68 -13.37 -2.27 16.09
N ILE A 69 -13.24 -2.71 14.83
CA ILE A 69 -14.17 -3.65 14.19
C ILE A 69 -13.68 -5.08 14.41
N ARG A 70 -14.11 -5.68 15.52
CA ARG A 70 -13.72 -7.05 15.92
C ARG A 70 -14.85 -8.07 15.95
N THR A 71 -16.10 -7.62 15.88
CA THR A 71 -17.27 -8.50 16.03
C THR A 71 -18.18 -8.44 14.80
N PRO A 72 -18.89 -9.54 14.48
CA PRO A 72 -19.87 -9.55 13.38
C PRO A 72 -20.97 -8.50 13.53
N GLU A 73 -21.46 -8.27 14.75
CA GLU A 73 -22.55 -7.33 15.05
C GLU A 73 -22.15 -5.90 14.74
N LYS A 74 -20.93 -5.51 15.12
CA LYS A 74 -20.40 -4.17 14.86
C LYS A 74 -20.12 -3.95 13.38
N ALA A 75 -19.56 -4.95 12.70
CA ALA A 75 -19.35 -4.90 11.25
C ALA A 75 -20.68 -4.73 10.50
N ARG A 76 -21.72 -5.49 10.90
CA ARG A 76 -23.06 -5.39 10.33
C ARG A 76 -23.69 -4.02 10.59
N PHE A 77 -23.60 -3.51 11.81
CA PHE A 77 -24.06 -2.16 12.13
C PHE A 77 -23.41 -1.10 11.22
N LEU A 78 -22.08 -1.14 11.06
CA LEU A 78 -21.34 -0.18 10.23
C LEU A 78 -21.75 -0.24 8.75
N GLN A 79 -21.99 -1.43 8.21
CA GLN A 79 -22.59 -1.58 6.88
C GLN A 79 -23.98 -0.92 6.82
N ASP A 80 -24.85 -1.21 7.79
CA ASP A 80 -26.24 -0.79 7.76
C ASP A 80 -26.43 0.71 7.98
N VAL A 81 -25.46 1.41 8.57
CA VAL A 81 -25.43 2.88 8.61
C VAL A 81 -24.82 3.52 7.36
N GLY A 82 -24.51 2.72 6.33
CA GLY A 82 -24.12 3.20 5.00
C GLY A 82 -22.61 3.26 4.74
N LEU A 83 -21.79 2.49 5.47
CA LEU A 83 -20.35 2.38 5.15
C LEU A 83 -20.09 1.26 4.14
N ASN A 84 -19.61 1.64 2.96
CA ASN A 84 -19.41 0.75 1.82
C ASN A 84 -18.20 -0.18 1.95
N GLN A 85 -17.26 0.15 2.84
CA GLN A 85 -16.08 -0.65 3.11
C GLN A 85 -15.69 -0.50 4.57
N ILE A 86 -15.24 -1.58 5.19
CA ILE A 86 -14.83 -1.59 6.58
C ILE A 86 -13.43 -2.20 6.71
N VAL A 87 -12.52 -1.47 7.34
CA VAL A 87 -11.18 -1.96 7.62
C VAL A 87 -11.20 -2.68 8.96
N LEU A 88 -11.03 -3.99 8.94
CA LEU A 88 -11.09 -4.80 10.15
C LEU A 88 -9.90 -4.52 11.07
N ALA A 89 -10.06 -4.86 12.34
CA ALA A 89 -8.98 -4.84 13.30
C ALA A 89 -7.91 -5.89 12.94
N ARG A 90 -6.63 -5.60 13.22
CA ARG A 90 -5.49 -6.45 12.80
C ARG A 90 -5.32 -7.70 13.66
N GLU A 91 -5.86 -7.65 14.87
CA GLU A 91 -5.85 -8.67 15.92
C GLU A 91 -6.88 -9.80 15.74
N LEU A 92 -7.45 -9.94 14.53
CA LEU A 92 -8.41 -10.99 14.21
C LEU A 92 -7.74 -12.22 13.59
N ASP A 93 -8.27 -13.39 13.91
CA ASP A 93 -7.96 -14.64 13.20
C ASP A 93 -8.87 -14.86 11.97
N LEU A 94 -8.52 -15.83 11.13
CA LEU A 94 -9.29 -16.16 9.92
C LEU A 94 -10.74 -16.55 10.20
N GLY A 95 -11.01 -17.26 11.30
CA GLY A 95 -12.36 -17.68 11.68
C GLY A 95 -13.25 -16.49 12.04
N GLN A 96 -12.69 -15.53 12.78
CA GLN A 96 -13.36 -14.28 13.12
C GLN A 96 -13.63 -13.41 11.88
N ILE A 97 -12.67 -13.34 10.95
CA ILE A 97 -12.84 -12.64 9.67
C ILE A 97 -13.98 -13.28 8.87
N ALA A 98 -14.01 -14.61 8.78
CA ALA A 98 -15.07 -15.34 8.08
C ALA A 98 -16.45 -15.14 8.74
N ALA A 99 -16.52 -15.10 10.06
CA ALA A 99 -17.75 -14.79 10.78
C ALA A 99 -18.26 -13.37 10.49
N ILE A 100 -17.36 -12.38 10.43
CA ILE A 100 -17.70 -11.01 10.03
C ILE A 100 -18.21 -10.97 8.58
N ARG A 101 -17.57 -11.70 7.67
CA ARG A 101 -18.04 -11.82 6.29
C ARG A 101 -19.43 -12.43 6.21
N ALA A 102 -19.71 -13.46 7.01
CA ALA A 102 -21.03 -14.11 7.03
C ALA A 102 -22.15 -13.19 7.54
N ALA A 103 -21.85 -12.23 8.42
CA ALA A 103 -22.83 -11.28 8.95
C ALA A 103 -23.07 -10.07 8.04
N THR A 104 -22.19 -9.81 7.08
CA THR A 104 -22.22 -8.65 6.18
C THR A 104 -22.62 -9.06 4.77
N ASP A 105 -23.18 -8.13 4.00
CA ASP A 105 -23.56 -8.32 2.59
C ASP A 105 -22.42 -7.88 1.66
N PRO A 106 -21.84 -8.77 0.82
CA PRO A 106 -20.68 -8.44 -0.02
C PRO A 106 -21.00 -7.45 -1.14
N GLU A 107 -22.28 -7.29 -1.51
CA GLU A 107 -22.69 -6.30 -2.52
C GLU A 107 -22.75 -4.88 -1.93
N ARG A 108 -23.01 -4.78 -0.62
CA ARG A 108 -23.10 -3.50 0.10
C ARG A 108 -21.78 -3.10 0.78
N CYS A 109 -21.02 -4.07 1.27
CA CYS A 109 -19.84 -3.82 2.09
C CYS A 109 -18.62 -4.70 1.72
N THR A 110 -17.54 -4.03 1.36
CA THR A 110 -16.21 -4.61 1.14
C THR A 110 -15.47 -4.74 2.47
N LEU A 111 -14.85 -5.90 2.72
CA LEU A 111 -13.94 -6.06 3.86
C LEU A 111 -12.50 -5.75 3.45
N GLU A 112 -11.84 -4.88 4.22
CA GLU A 112 -10.44 -4.50 4.07
C GLU A 112 -9.60 -5.00 5.25
N PHE A 113 -8.38 -5.49 4.99
CA PHE A 113 -7.45 -5.95 6.03
C PHE A 113 -6.03 -5.42 5.80
N PHE A 114 -5.32 -5.07 6.88
CA PHE A 114 -3.91 -4.69 6.79
C PHE A 114 -3.05 -5.93 6.58
N VAL A 115 -2.27 -5.94 5.50
CA VAL A 115 -1.37 -7.05 5.17
C VAL A 115 0.09 -6.77 5.47
N HIS A 116 0.47 -5.50 5.66
CA HIS A 116 1.87 -5.15 5.83
C HIS A 116 2.10 -3.87 6.64
N GLY A 117 3.16 -3.88 7.47
CA GLY A 117 3.70 -2.71 8.17
C GLY A 117 3.54 -2.74 9.69
N ALA A 118 3.87 -1.63 10.35
CA ALA A 118 4.03 -1.61 11.81
C ALA A 118 2.75 -1.99 12.59
N LEU A 119 2.88 -2.89 13.56
CA LEU A 119 1.82 -3.25 14.50
C LEU A 119 1.79 -2.33 15.73
N CYS A 120 0.59 -2.14 16.27
CA CYS A 120 0.36 -1.53 17.57
C CYS A 120 0.27 -2.63 18.64
N VAL A 121 0.68 -2.29 19.87
CA VAL A 121 0.52 -3.19 21.04
C VAL A 121 -0.91 -3.17 21.59
N ALA A 122 -1.61 -2.05 21.42
CA ALA A 122 -3.01 -1.88 21.81
C ALA A 122 -3.94 -2.26 20.66
N TYR A 123 -5.20 -2.56 20.98
CA TYR A 123 -6.25 -2.81 20.00
C TYR A 123 -6.47 -1.61 19.07
N SER A 124 -6.92 -1.91 17.86
CA SER A 124 -7.06 -0.96 16.77
C SER A 124 -8.02 0.18 17.15
N GLY A 125 -7.52 1.42 17.24
CA GLY A 125 -8.31 2.60 17.68
C GLY A 125 -8.42 2.80 19.20
N GLN A 126 -7.83 1.91 20.01
CA GLN A 126 -8.00 1.87 21.46
C GLN A 126 -6.69 2.20 22.21
N CYS A 127 -5.83 3.04 21.62
CA CYS A 127 -4.52 3.38 22.19
C CYS A 127 -4.53 4.75 22.88
N TYR A 128 -4.58 4.75 24.21
CA TYR A 128 -4.68 5.98 25.03
C TYR A 128 -3.38 6.36 25.76
N ILE A 129 -2.36 5.48 25.75
CA ILE A 129 -1.09 5.69 26.47
C ILE A 129 -0.39 7.00 26.10
N SER A 130 -0.40 7.36 24.82
CA SER A 130 0.20 8.61 24.33
C SER A 130 -0.46 9.82 24.97
N HIS A 131 -1.79 9.82 25.05
CA HIS A 131 -2.55 10.93 25.61
C HIS A 131 -2.36 10.99 27.12
N ALA A 132 -2.47 9.85 27.80
CA ALA A 132 -2.31 9.76 29.26
C ALA A 132 -0.93 10.27 29.72
N HIS A 133 0.15 9.98 28.99
CA HIS A 133 1.50 10.36 29.40
C HIS A 133 1.95 11.73 28.88
N THR A 134 1.46 12.19 27.73
CA THR A 134 2.03 13.36 27.03
C THR A 134 1.01 14.40 26.56
N GLY A 135 -0.29 14.13 26.72
CA GLY A 135 -1.37 14.93 26.14
C GLY A 135 -1.59 14.70 24.64
N ARG A 136 -0.60 14.16 23.91
CA ARG A 136 -0.67 13.88 22.47
C ARG A 136 -1.54 12.65 22.18
N SER A 137 -2.53 12.74 21.31
CA SER A 137 -3.48 11.62 21.05
C SER A 137 -3.20 10.88 19.74
N ALA A 138 -2.97 9.56 19.85
CA ALA A 138 -2.83 8.67 18.70
C ALA A 138 -4.11 8.60 17.86
N ASN A 139 -5.29 8.67 18.50
CA ASN A 139 -6.60 8.70 17.84
C ASN A 139 -6.90 10.06 17.16
N ARG A 140 -6.01 11.05 17.34
CA ARG A 140 -6.02 12.35 16.65
C ARG A 140 -4.79 12.54 15.75
N GLY A 141 -4.09 11.45 15.41
CA GLY A 141 -2.96 11.47 14.49
C GLY A 141 -1.62 11.87 15.11
N ASP A 142 -1.57 12.18 16.40
CA ASP A 142 -0.38 12.66 17.11
C ASP A 142 0.13 11.63 18.14
N CYS A 143 0.58 10.47 17.65
CA CYS A 143 1.11 9.41 18.50
C CYS A 143 2.56 9.72 18.92
N SER A 144 2.88 9.60 20.22
CA SER A 144 4.23 9.74 20.77
C SER A 144 5.13 8.52 20.55
N GLN A 145 4.56 7.39 20.09
CA GLN A 145 5.23 6.09 19.99
C GLN A 145 5.81 5.58 21.32
N ALA A 146 5.11 5.82 22.44
CA ALA A 146 5.51 5.35 23.76
C ALA A 146 5.84 3.84 23.79
N CYS A 147 5.12 3.01 23.03
CA CYS A 147 5.39 1.58 22.90
C CYS A 147 6.78 1.23 22.32
N ARG A 148 7.52 2.19 21.77
CA ARG A 148 8.88 2.02 21.23
C ARG A 148 9.97 2.47 22.19
N LEU A 149 9.62 3.04 23.35
CA LEU A 149 10.58 3.44 24.38
C LEU A 149 11.09 2.21 25.16
N PRO A 150 12.29 2.28 25.76
CA PRO A 150 12.73 1.27 26.70
C PRO A 150 12.01 1.44 28.05
N TYR A 151 11.78 0.31 28.72
CA TYR A 151 11.11 0.23 30.02
C TYR A 151 11.91 -0.63 30.99
N GLN A 152 11.74 -0.32 32.28
CA GLN A 152 12.09 -1.21 33.39
C GLN A 152 10.80 -1.86 33.90
N VAL A 153 10.74 -3.19 33.88
CA VAL A 153 9.60 -3.98 34.36
C VAL A 153 9.96 -4.58 35.70
N THR A 154 9.08 -4.41 36.69
CA THR A 154 9.23 -4.99 38.03
C THR A 154 8.11 -5.98 38.32
N ASP A 155 8.42 -7.02 39.10
CA ASP A 155 7.39 -7.88 39.71
C ASP A 155 6.71 -7.17 40.90
N MET A 156 5.76 -7.85 41.55
CA MET A 156 5.00 -7.32 42.69
C MET A 156 5.89 -7.09 43.92
N GLU A 157 7.03 -7.78 44.00
CA GLU A 157 8.05 -7.66 45.03
C GLU A 157 9.10 -6.58 44.72
N GLY A 158 8.98 -5.89 43.57
CA GLY A 158 9.87 -4.82 43.14
C GLY A 158 11.18 -5.29 42.49
N ARG A 159 11.32 -6.58 42.19
CA ARG A 159 12.50 -7.12 41.50
C ARG A 159 12.42 -6.83 40.01
N ILE A 160 13.56 -6.53 39.40
CA ILE A 160 13.62 -6.21 37.97
C ILE A 160 13.51 -7.48 37.14
N VAL A 161 12.44 -7.58 36.36
CA VAL A 161 12.17 -8.68 35.41
C VAL A 161 12.77 -8.36 34.04
N ALA A 162 12.74 -7.08 33.64
CA ALA A 162 13.37 -6.60 32.43
C ALA A 162 13.93 -5.19 32.67
N HIS A 163 15.17 -4.94 32.24
CA HIS A 163 15.85 -3.66 32.38
C HIS A 163 16.22 -3.11 31.01
N ASP A 164 15.82 -1.87 30.73
CA ASP A 164 16.13 -1.17 29.47
C ASP A 164 15.69 -1.97 28.24
N LYS A 165 14.48 -2.54 28.28
CA LYS A 165 13.90 -3.37 27.21
C LYS A 165 12.64 -2.76 26.62
N HIS A 166 12.42 -3.03 25.34
CA HIS A 166 11.28 -2.50 24.58
C HIS A 166 10.06 -3.41 24.65
N VAL A 167 9.63 -3.75 25.87
CA VAL A 167 8.61 -4.79 26.15
C VAL A 167 7.21 -4.53 25.55
N LEU A 168 6.95 -3.34 25.03
CA LEU A 168 5.71 -2.97 24.33
C LEU A 168 5.89 -2.88 22.80
N SER A 169 7.09 -3.10 22.29
CA SER A 169 7.40 -2.99 20.87
C SER A 169 6.99 -4.28 20.17
N MET A 170 6.17 -4.14 19.12
CA MET A 170 5.71 -5.26 18.28
C MET A 170 6.60 -5.42 17.05
N LYS A 171 6.71 -6.65 16.54
CA LYS A 171 7.21 -6.92 15.18
C LYS A 171 6.31 -6.25 14.13
N ASP A 172 6.78 -6.13 12.90
CA ASP A 172 5.97 -5.58 11.80
C ASP A 172 5.07 -6.70 11.21
N ASN A 173 3.86 -6.34 10.78
CA ASN A 173 2.91 -7.26 10.14
C ASN A 173 3.41 -7.65 8.76
N ASN A 174 3.30 -8.93 8.41
CA ASN A 174 3.49 -9.44 7.06
C ASN A 174 2.56 -10.63 6.81
N GLN A 175 1.62 -10.45 5.87
CA GLN A 175 0.62 -11.45 5.50
C GLN A 175 0.89 -12.08 4.11
N SER A 176 2.13 -12.02 3.62
CA SER A 176 2.47 -12.55 2.28
C SER A 176 2.02 -14.00 2.10
N ASP A 177 2.23 -14.83 3.12
CA ASP A 177 1.90 -16.27 3.08
C ASP A 177 0.41 -16.55 3.33
N ASN A 178 -0.37 -15.54 3.74
CA ASN A 178 -1.77 -15.68 4.14
C ASN A 178 -2.76 -15.06 3.15
N LEU A 179 -2.30 -14.53 2.01
CA LEU A 179 -3.17 -13.79 1.07
C LEU A 179 -4.36 -14.62 0.58
N GLU A 180 -4.14 -15.87 0.17
CA GLU A 180 -5.23 -16.73 -0.31
C GLU A 180 -6.23 -17.07 0.79
N ALA A 181 -5.74 -17.38 2.00
CA ALA A 181 -6.59 -17.65 3.15
C ALA A 181 -7.44 -16.43 3.54
N LEU A 182 -6.86 -15.21 3.47
CA LEU A 182 -7.59 -13.97 3.71
C LEU A 182 -8.64 -13.71 2.61
N ILE A 183 -8.34 -14.00 1.34
CA ILE A 183 -9.31 -13.93 0.23
C ILE A 183 -10.47 -14.89 0.48
N ASP A 184 -10.17 -16.13 0.89
CA ASP A 184 -11.18 -17.16 1.14
C ASP A 184 -12.04 -16.83 2.37
N ALA A 185 -11.45 -16.19 3.40
CA ALA A 185 -12.19 -15.67 4.55
C ALA A 185 -13.09 -14.45 4.21
N GLY A 186 -12.95 -13.88 3.01
CA GLY A 186 -13.85 -12.84 2.50
C GLY A 186 -13.25 -11.44 2.38
N ILE A 187 -11.94 -11.27 2.58
CA ILE A 187 -11.25 -10.00 2.34
C ILE A 187 -11.19 -9.71 0.84
N ARG A 188 -11.44 -8.46 0.46
CA ARG A 188 -11.42 -8.00 -0.94
C ARG A 188 -10.59 -6.73 -1.16
N SER A 189 -10.19 -6.04 -0.09
CA SER A 189 -9.20 -4.96 -0.14
C SER A 189 -8.04 -5.26 0.81
N PHE A 190 -6.81 -5.06 0.34
CA PHE A 190 -5.60 -5.26 1.13
C PHE A 190 -4.88 -3.94 1.33
N LYS A 191 -4.53 -3.66 2.59
CA LYS A 191 -3.97 -2.39 3.02
C LYS A 191 -2.52 -2.53 3.45
N ILE A 192 -1.67 -1.65 2.91
CA ILE A 192 -0.24 -1.54 3.23
C ILE A 192 -0.02 -0.23 3.98
N GLU A 193 0.73 -0.26 5.07
CA GLU A 193 1.12 0.95 5.80
C GLU A 193 2.17 1.76 5.03
N GLY A 194 1.85 3.01 4.70
CA GLY A 194 2.75 3.91 3.97
C GLY A 194 3.14 5.17 4.75
N ARG A 195 2.54 5.44 5.92
CA ARG A 195 2.79 6.67 6.67
C ARG A 195 4.23 6.69 7.18
N TYR A 196 4.94 7.79 6.93
CA TYR A 196 6.35 7.98 7.28
C TYR A 196 7.31 6.96 6.64
N LYS A 197 6.90 6.30 5.57
CA LYS A 197 7.75 5.41 4.78
C LYS A 197 8.39 6.17 3.62
N ASP A 198 9.61 5.80 3.26
CA ASP A 198 10.30 6.39 2.12
C ASP A 198 9.81 5.81 0.78
N MET A 199 10.28 6.41 -0.31
CA MET A 199 9.90 5.99 -1.67
C MET A 199 10.34 4.55 -1.98
N GLY A 200 11.51 4.13 -1.48
CA GLY A 200 12.02 2.77 -1.71
C GLY A 200 11.12 1.73 -1.06
N TYR A 201 10.70 1.96 0.18
CA TYR A 201 9.72 1.14 0.90
C TYR A 201 8.41 1.02 0.11
N VAL A 202 7.83 2.15 -0.30
CA VAL A 202 6.54 2.13 -1.00
C VAL A 202 6.66 1.37 -2.33
N LYS A 203 7.71 1.61 -3.11
CA LYS A 203 7.96 0.89 -4.38
C LYS A 203 8.08 -0.61 -4.15
N ASN A 204 8.90 -1.01 -3.19
CA ASN A 204 9.21 -2.41 -2.94
C ASN A 204 8.00 -3.19 -2.41
N ILE A 205 7.35 -2.71 -1.35
CA ILE A 205 6.25 -3.43 -0.73
C ILE A 205 5.02 -3.46 -1.64
N THR A 206 4.73 -2.37 -2.38
CA THR A 206 3.61 -2.41 -3.35
C THR A 206 3.90 -3.35 -4.52
N ALA A 207 5.14 -3.41 -5.01
CA ALA A 207 5.56 -4.36 -6.04
C ALA A 207 5.45 -5.81 -5.54
N HIS A 208 5.92 -6.09 -4.32
CA HIS A 208 5.83 -7.41 -3.68
C HIS A 208 4.40 -7.96 -3.69
N TYR A 209 3.46 -7.21 -3.11
CA TYR A 209 2.06 -7.64 -3.07
C TYR A 209 1.40 -7.63 -4.45
N ARG A 210 1.82 -6.74 -5.38
CA ARG A 210 1.28 -6.76 -6.75
C ARG A 210 1.67 -8.04 -7.48
N THR A 211 2.92 -8.49 -7.37
CA THR A 211 3.39 -9.76 -7.94
C THR A 211 2.56 -10.93 -7.40
N LEU A 212 2.46 -11.05 -6.07
CA LEU A 212 1.68 -12.14 -5.45
C LEU A 212 0.20 -12.11 -5.85
N LEU A 213 -0.43 -10.93 -5.89
CA LEU A 213 -1.83 -10.80 -6.26
C LEU A 213 -2.08 -11.06 -7.76
N ASP A 214 -1.15 -10.71 -8.64
CA ASP A 214 -1.25 -11.02 -10.06
C ASP A 214 -1.17 -12.54 -10.30
N GLU A 215 -0.25 -13.23 -9.63
CA GLU A 215 -0.17 -14.70 -9.66
C GLU A 215 -1.45 -15.36 -9.15
N ILE A 216 -2.03 -14.86 -8.06
CA ILE A 216 -3.31 -15.37 -7.53
C ILE A 216 -4.44 -15.15 -8.53
N ILE A 217 -4.56 -13.96 -9.13
CA ILE A 217 -5.61 -13.63 -10.12
C ILE A 217 -5.47 -14.51 -11.37
N GLU A 218 -4.25 -14.76 -11.84
CA GLU A 218 -4.01 -15.64 -12.99
C GLU A 218 -4.46 -17.09 -12.72
N ARG A 219 -4.24 -17.60 -11.50
CA ARG A 219 -4.69 -18.94 -11.10
C ARG A 219 -6.18 -19.01 -10.77
N ARG A 220 -6.82 -17.90 -10.39
CA ARG A 220 -8.21 -17.82 -9.92
C ARG A 220 -9.02 -16.84 -10.77
N PRO A 221 -9.52 -17.26 -11.95
CA PRO A 221 -10.13 -16.38 -12.95
C PRO A 221 -11.48 -15.77 -12.53
N GLN A 222 -12.06 -16.19 -11.40
CA GLN A 222 -13.19 -15.50 -10.78
C GLN A 222 -12.83 -14.10 -10.23
N PHE A 223 -11.53 -13.80 -10.10
CA PHE A 223 -11.04 -12.50 -9.68
C PHE A 223 -10.50 -11.71 -10.86
N ALA A 224 -10.56 -10.39 -10.75
CA ALA A 224 -10.03 -9.47 -11.73
C ALA A 224 -9.37 -8.27 -11.04
N ARG A 225 -8.49 -7.59 -11.77
CA ARG A 225 -7.88 -6.34 -11.29
C ARG A 225 -8.96 -5.26 -11.20
N ALA A 226 -8.98 -4.52 -10.09
CA ALA A 226 -9.90 -3.40 -9.90
C ALA A 226 -9.49 -2.13 -10.67
N SER A 227 -8.33 -2.13 -11.33
CA SER A 227 -7.79 -0.97 -12.04
C SER A 227 -7.04 -1.42 -13.30
N ALA A 228 -6.90 -0.51 -14.26
CA ALA A 228 -6.47 -0.77 -15.63
C ALA A 228 -4.95 -0.82 -15.79
N GLY A 229 -4.49 -1.63 -16.71
CA GLY A 229 -3.08 -1.73 -17.09
C GLY A 229 -2.23 -2.58 -16.16
N ARG A 230 -1.16 -3.13 -16.72
CA ARG A 230 -0.22 -4.04 -16.07
C ARG A 230 1.04 -3.30 -15.68
N THR A 231 1.58 -3.63 -14.51
CA THR A 231 2.82 -3.04 -14.00
C THR A 231 3.97 -4.00 -14.24
N THR A 232 5.07 -3.50 -14.80
CA THR A 232 6.35 -4.22 -14.87
C THR A 232 7.36 -3.56 -13.93
N PHE A 233 8.30 -4.34 -13.40
CA PHE A 233 9.30 -3.89 -12.44
C PHE A 233 10.71 -4.10 -13.01
N ALA A 234 11.61 -3.14 -12.79
CA ALA A 234 13.02 -3.24 -13.14
C ALA A 234 13.88 -3.81 -11.98
N PHE A 235 13.22 -4.39 -10.97
CA PHE A 235 13.82 -4.96 -9.78
C PHE A 235 12.95 -6.11 -9.26
N THR A 236 13.54 -7.02 -8.49
CA THR A 236 12.79 -8.05 -7.74
C THR A 236 12.43 -7.49 -6.38
N PRO A 237 11.14 -7.42 -6.02
CA PRO A 237 10.74 -6.95 -4.71
C PRO A 237 11.13 -7.95 -3.61
N ASP A 238 11.56 -7.44 -2.47
CA ASP A 238 11.99 -8.22 -1.30
C ASP A 238 11.70 -7.42 -0.02
N PRO A 239 10.65 -7.75 0.75
CA PRO A 239 10.28 -7.04 1.96
C PRO A 239 11.38 -6.96 3.04
N GLU A 240 12.35 -7.88 3.02
CA GLU A 240 13.45 -7.91 3.99
C GLU A 240 14.52 -6.84 3.73
N GLN A 241 14.59 -6.28 2.52
CA GLN A 241 15.53 -5.19 2.21
C GLN A 241 15.14 -3.85 2.85
N ASN A 242 13.88 -3.72 3.26
CA ASN A 242 13.37 -2.51 3.88
C ASN A 242 13.48 -2.54 5.40
N PHE A 243 13.31 -1.37 6.02
CA PHE A 243 13.14 -1.29 7.47
C PHE A 243 11.92 -2.12 7.90
N ASN A 244 12.18 -3.13 8.72
CA ASN A 244 11.19 -3.87 9.49
C ASN A 244 11.72 -4.12 10.92
N ARG A 245 10.89 -4.60 11.83
CA ARG A 245 11.29 -5.03 13.19
C ARG A 245 11.11 -6.53 13.31
N GLU A 246 11.60 -7.24 12.29
CA GLU A 246 11.19 -8.59 11.97
C GLU A 246 9.70 -8.66 11.62
N PHE A 247 9.28 -9.81 11.09
CA PHE A 247 7.91 -10.01 10.65
C PHE A 247 7.14 -10.96 11.56
N THR A 248 5.83 -10.73 11.63
CA THR A 248 4.85 -11.64 12.21
C THR A 248 3.56 -11.57 11.40
N ASP A 249 2.83 -12.68 11.33
CA ASP A 249 1.45 -12.72 10.86
C ASP A 249 0.41 -12.39 11.96
N TYR A 250 0.92 -12.02 13.13
CA TYR A 250 0.19 -11.64 14.33
C TYR A 250 -0.77 -12.75 14.80
N PHE A 251 -2.08 -12.62 14.57
CA PHE A 251 -3.08 -13.59 15.03
C PHE A 251 -3.85 -14.29 13.90
N VAL A 252 -3.53 -14.03 12.63
CA VAL A 252 -4.28 -14.57 11.48
C VAL A 252 -4.33 -16.10 11.51
N SER A 253 -3.22 -16.74 11.85
CA SER A 253 -3.10 -18.20 12.00
C SER A 253 -3.25 -18.70 13.45
N GLY A 254 -3.75 -17.85 14.35
CA GLY A 254 -3.82 -18.09 15.79
C GLY A 254 -2.76 -17.33 16.59
N ARG A 255 -2.87 -17.37 17.92
CA ARG A 255 -1.97 -16.64 18.82
C ARG A 255 -0.60 -17.33 18.92
N ARG A 256 0.46 -16.53 18.88
CA ARG A 256 1.85 -16.97 19.03
C ARG A 256 2.53 -16.16 20.13
N ASP A 257 3.54 -16.74 20.77
CA ASP A 257 4.28 -16.09 21.85
C ASP A 257 5.27 -15.03 21.31
N ASP A 258 5.81 -15.23 20.10
CA ASP A 258 6.90 -14.42 19.54
C ASP A 258 6.43 -13.37 18.51
N ILE A 259 5.62 -12.43 19.00
CA ILE A 259 5.06 -11.30 18.22
C ILE A 259 5.72 -9.95 18.58
N GLY A 260 6.58 -9.95 19.60
CA GLY A 260 7.26 -8.78 20.13
C GLY A 260 8.65 -8.58 19.55
N ALA A 261 9.04 -7.32 19.37
CA ALA A 261 10.40 -6.89 19.04
C ALA A 261 11.03 -6.26 20.29
N PHE A 262 11.19 -7.07 21.34
CA PHE A 262 11.52 -6.60 22.70
C PHE A 262 12.99 -6.21 22.89
N ASP A 263 13.89 -6.77 22.10
CA ASP A 263 15.31 -6.44 22.15
C ASP A 263 15.62 -5.11 21.45
N THR A 264 14.93 -4.78 20.35
CA THR A 264 15.14 -3.50 19.68
C THR A 264 13.93 -3.06 18.83
N PRO A 265 13.59 -1.76 18.80
CA PRO A 265 12.59 -1.20 17.89
C PRO A 265 13.22 -0.75 16.57
N LYS A 266 14.51 -1.04 16.34
CA LYS A 266 15.28 -0.70 15.14
C LYS A 266 15.22 -1.84 14.11
N ASN A 267 15.76 -1.62 12.91
CA ASN A 267 15.88 -2.66 11.89
C ASN A 267 17.12 -3.54 12.15
N PRO A 268 16.95 -4.82 12.53
CA PRO A 268 18.06 -5.74 12.74
C PRO A 268 18.71 -6.21 11.44
N GLY A 269 18.08 -5.98 10.29
CA GLY A 269 18.60 -6.35 8.97
C GLY A 269 18.74 -7.85 8.75
N LEU A 270 19.28 -8.21 7.59
CA LEU A 270 19.50 -9.59 7.17
C LEU A 270 20.88 -10.09 7.59
N PHE A 271 20.97 -11.29 8.15
CA PHE A 271 22.26 -11.92 8.43
C PHE A 271 23.08 -12.09 7.15
N ILE A 272 24.35 -11.70 7.18
CA ILE A 272 25.25 -11.79 6.02
C ILE A 272 26.55 -12.54 6.30
N GLY A 273 26.84 -12.88 7.56
CA GLY A 273 28.08 -13.56 7.96
C GLY A 273 28.63 -13.04 9.28
N TYR A 274 29.95 -13.13 9.45
CA TYR A 274 30.61 -12.79 10.71
C TYR A 274 31.93 -12.04 10.51
N VAL A 275 32.39 -11.36 11.55
CA VAL A 275 33.70 -10.71 11.60
C VAL A 275 34.79 -11.78 11.74
N SER A 276 35.67 -11.92 10.76
CA SER A 276 36.83 -12.83 10.86
C SER A 276 37.99 -12.17 11.61
N LYS A 277 38.21 -10.86 11.39
CA LYS A 277 39.33 -10.10 11.98
C LYS A 277 38.94 -8.64 12.21
N VAL A 278 39.58 -8.02 13.20
CA VAL A 278 39.47 -6.59 13.48
C VAL A 278 40.86 -5.97 13.44
N GLY A 279 41.01 -4.90 12.67
CA GLY A 279 42.19 -4.05 12.61
C GLY A 279 41.96 -2.68 13.24
N ASP A 280 42.93 -1.77 13.09
CA ASP A 280 42.90 -0.41 13.64
C ASP A 280 41.79 0.47 13.01
N LYS A 281 41.58 0.34 11.70
CA LYS A 281 40.66 1.16 10.90
C LYS A 281 39.69 0.34 10.05
N TRP A 282 39.76 -0.99 10.16
CA TRP A 282 39.02 -1.90 9.31
C TRP A 282 38.60 -3.15 10.08
N LEU A 283 37.62 -3.85 9.53
CA LEU A 283 37.28 -5.22 9.90
C LEU A 283 37.24 -6.08 8.64
N GLU A 284 37.52 -7.37 8.80
CA GLU A 284 37.33 -8.36 7.75
C GLU A 284 36.08 -9.17 8.08
N LEU A 285 35.22 -9.32 7.09
CA LEU A 285 34.00 -10.11 7.16
C LEU A 285 34.18 -11.36 6.32
N GLN A 286 33.79 -12.50 6.89
CA GLN A 286 33.48 -13.71 6.13
C GLN A 286 31.96 -13.73 5.94
N THR A 287 31.51 -13.66 4.69
CA THR A 287 30.10 -13.75 4.36
C THR A 287 29.63 -15.20 4.34
N ASP A 288 28.34 -15.40 4.64
CA ASP A 288 27.70 -16.73 4.69
C ASP A 288 27.57 -17.37 3.30
N SER A 289 27.51 -16.54 2.26
CA SER A 289 27.59 -16.95 0.85
C SER A 289 28.59 -16.08 0.08
N PRO A 290 29.35 -16.67 -0.88
CA PRO A 290 30.25 -15.91 -1.75
C PRO A 290 29.53 -14.94 -2.71
N ASP A 291 28.21 -15.11 -2.90
CA ASP A 291 27.37 -14.25 -3.75
C ASP A 291 26.98 -12.93 -3.06
N ILE A 292 27.21 -12.83 -1.74
CA ILE A 292 26.97 -11.60 -1.00
C ILE A 292 28.01 -10.55 -1.39
N VAL A 293 27.51 -9.45 -1.98
CA VAL A 293 28.30 -8.30 -2.39
C VAL A 293 28.07 -7.15 -1.41
N LEU A 294 29.16 -6.58 -0.89
CA LEU A 294 29.14 -5.38 -0.06
C LEU A 294 29.54 -4.15 -0.88
N ASN A 295 28.86 -3.05 -0.64
CA ASN A 295 29.05 -1.79 -1.36
C ASN A 295 29.47 -0.67 -0.41
N ASN A 296 30.17 0.32 -0.96
CA ASN A 296 30.40 1.58 -0.26
C ASN A 296 29.06 2.24 0.07
N GLY A 297 28.84 2.59 1.34
CA GLY A 297 27.59 3.17 1.83
C GLY A 297 26.59 2.17 2.39
N ASP A 298 26.85 0.86 2.31
CA ASP A 298 26.02 -0.15 2.97
C ASP A 298 25.94 0.10 4.49
N GLY A 299 24.80 -0.23 5.08
CA GLY A 299 24.58 -0.24 6.52
C GLY A 299 24.65 -1.65 7.05
N LEU A 300 25.56 -1.87 7.99
CA LEU A 300 25.66 -3.10 8.76
C LEU A 300 25.16 -2.86 10.19
N CYS A 301 24.82 -3.94 10.88
CA CYS A 301 24.58 -3.93 12.31
C CYS A 301 24.92 -5.26 12.96
N TYR A 302 25.10 -5.23 14.27
CA TYR A 302 25.39 -6.40 15.08
C TYR A 302 24.85 -6.19 16.50
N TYR A 303 24.69 -7.27 17.24
CA TYR A 303 24.28 -7.22 18.64
C TYR A 303 25.50 -7.19 19.56
N THR A 304 25.48 -6.29 20.55
CA THR A 304 26.45 -6.26 21.65
C THR A 304 26.24 -7.47 22.57
N LEU A 305 27.14 -7.67 23.54
CA LEU A 305 26.95 -8.71 24.56
C LEU A 305 25.71 -8.49 25.43
N GLN A 306 25.21 -7.25 25.49
CA GLN A 306 23.97 -6.89 26.19
C GLN A 306 22.72 -6.96 25.30
N LYS A 307 22.86 -7.47 24.07
CA LYS A 307 21.81 -7.52 23.03
C LYS A 307 21.31 -6.15 22.55
N ASP A 308 22.17 -5.14 22.61
CA ASP A 308 21.87 -3.85 21.97
C ASP A 308 22.24 -3.91 20.50
N LEU A 309 21.34 -3.44 19.63
CA LEU A 309 21.63 -3.35 18.21
C LEU A 309 22.48 -2.10 17.90
N THR A 310 23.72 -2.35 17.49
CA THR A 310 24.69 -1.32 17.08
C THR A 310 24.82 -1.27 15.57
N GLY A 311 24.75 -0.08 14.98
CA GLY A 311 24.92 0.15 13.55
C GLY A 311 26.36 0.49 13.17
N LEU A 312 26.78 0.06 11.99
CA LEU A 312 28.09 0.32 11.38
C LEU A 312 27.86 0.70 9.92
N ALA A 313 28.13 1.96 9.56
CA ALA A 313 28.05 2.41 8.19
C ALA A 313 29.37 2.17 7.44
N ILE A 314 29.32 1.50 6.29
CA ILE A 314 30.48 1.24 5.45
C ILE A 314 30.86 2.53 4.70
N ASN A 315 32.09 3.01 4.90
CA ASN A 315 32.68 4.04 4.03
C ASN A 315 33.31 3.42 2.78
N ARG A 316 34.10 2.36 2.97
CA ARG A 316 34.75 1.62 1.87
C ARG A 316 34.69 0.11 2.10
N ALA A 317 34.33 -0.66 1.07
CA ALA A 317 34.38 -2.12 1.04
C ALA A 317 35.34 -2.60 -0.05
N GLU A 318 36.19 -3.57 0.27
CA GLU A 318 37.20 -4.14 -0.61
C GLU A 318 37.12 -5.67 -0.60
N LYS A 319 36.80 -6.28 -1.74
CA LYS A 319 36.77 -7.74 -1.87
C LYS A 319 38.19 -8.29 -1.78
N GLN A 320 38.45 -9.17 -0.83
CA GLN A 320 39.76 -9.83 -0.62
C GLN A 320 39.79 -11.24 -1.21
N GLY A 321 38.63 -11.88 -1.37
CA GLY A 321 38.48 -13.23 -1.87
C GLY A 321 37.02 -13.63 -2.03
N ALA A 322 36.76 -14.92 -2.29
CA ALA A 322 35.41 -15.46 -2.33
C ALA A 322 34.77 -15.36 -0.93
N GLY A 323 33.71 -14.56 -0.80
CA GLY A 323 33.04 -14.30 0.47
C GLY A 323 33.86 -13.56 1.53
N VAL A 324 35.04 -13.02 1.20
CA VAL A 324 35.89 -12.28 2.14
C VAL A 324 35.93 -10.81 1.75
N TRP A 325 35.54 -9.95 2.68
CA TRP A 325 35.49 -8.50 2.48
C TRP A 325 36.24 -7.77 3.59
N ARG A 326 37.16 -6.88 3.21
CA ARG A 326 37.70 -5.88 4.14
C ARG A 326 36.83 -4.63 4.07
N VAL A 327 36.37 -4.19 5.22
CA VAL A 327 35.42 -3.11 5.37
C VAL A 327 36.01 -2.02 6.24
N PHE A 328 35.93 -0.78 5.79
CA PHE A 328 36.37 0.42 6.49
C PHE A 328 35.12 1.19 6.92
N PRO A 329 34.79 1.20 8.22
CA PRO A 329 33.65 1.96 8.71
C PRO A 329 33.83 3.47 8.54
N LYS A 330 32.71 4.20 8.54
CA LYS A 330 32.71 5.66 8.55
C LYS A 330 33.21 6.23 9.90
N ASP A 331 32.80 5.61 10.99
CA ASP A 331 33.12 6.03 12.35
C ASP A 331 34.36 5.27 12.88
N PRO A 332 35.12 5.84 13.84
CA PRO A 332 36.31 5.19 14.40
C PRO A 332 36.00 3.84 15.07
N MET A 333 36.92 2.87 14.93
CA MET A 333 36.73 1.51 15.45
C MET A 333 36.51 1.44 16.97
N GLU A 334 37.11 2.37 17.72
CA GLU A 334 36.98 2.47 19.18
C GLU A 334 35.53 2.70 19.65
N GLY A 335 34.67 3.24 18.78
CA GLY A 335 33.25 3.47 19.08
C GLY A 335 32.37 2.22 18.96
N PHE A 336 32.84 1.15 18.33
CA PHE A 336 32.06 -0.07 18.13
C PHE A 336 32.23 -1.05 19.29
N LYS A 337 31.42 -0.85 20.33
CA LYS A 337 31.39 -1.71 21.52
C LYS A 337 31.22 -3.18 21.15
N ASP A 338 31.98 -4.06 21.81
CA ASP A 338 31.94 -5.53 21.68
C ASP A 338 32.24 -6.10 20.28
N LEU A 339 32.62 -5.29 19.29
CA LEU A 339 32.94 -5.75 17.94
C LEU A 339 34.28 -6.49 17.92
N ARG A 340 34.26 -7.79 17.63
CA ARG A 340 35.45 -8.67 17.65
C ARG A 340 35.30 -9.81 16.65
N ALA A 341 36.37 -10.58 16.46
CA ALA A 341 36.30 -11.81 15.67
C ALA A 341 35.23 -12.76 16.24
N GLY A 342 34.42 -13.33 15.36
CA GLY A 342 33.26 -14.16 15.68
C GLY A 342 31.94 -13.40 15.88
N THR A 343 31.94 -12.06 15.91
CA THR A 343 30.70 -11.27 15.97
C THR A 343 29.88 -11.51 14.70
N LEU A 344 28.62 -11.91 14.86
CA LEU A 344 27.66 -12.05 13.75
C LEU A 344 27.23 -10.67 13.26
N VAL A 345 27.11 -10.53 11.94
CA VAL A 345 26.84 -9.25 11.28
C VAL A 345 25.65 -9.39 10.34
N ASN A 346 24.78 -8.40 10.44
CA ASN A 346 23.63 -8.23 9.57
C ASN A 346 23.82 -7.00 8.67
N ARG A 347 23.14 -6.97 7.52
CA ARG A 347 23.01 -5.83 6.64
C ARG A 347 21.60 -5.25 6.77
N ASN A 348 21.49 -4.03 7.27
CA ASN A 348 20.22 -3.32 7.45
C ASN A 348 19.99 -2.20 6.43
N ARG A 349 20.96 -1.96 5.53
CA ARG A 349 20.80 -1.11 4.35
C ARG A 349 21.70 -1.58 3.22
N ASP A 350 21.11 -1.96 2.10
CA ASP A 350 21.81 -2.18 0.82
C ASP A 350 21.78 -0.87 0.00
N MET A 351 22.95 -0.26 -0.19
CA MET A 351 23.08 1.01 -0.91
C MET A 351 22.88 0.84 -2.42
N ASN A 352 23.25 -0.30 -2.99
CA ASN A 352 23.02 -0.56 -4.41
C ASN A 352 21.53 -0.72 -4.69
N TRP A 353 20.83 -1.47 -3.84
CA TRP A 353 19.38 -1.62 -3.90
C TRP A 353 18.65 -0.29 -3.70
N THR A 354 19.10 0.54 -2.74
CA THR A 354 18.57 1.90 -2.53
C THR A 354 18.69 2.73 -3.81
N ARG A 355 19.88 2.76 -4.43
CA ARG A 355 20.13 3.50 -5.69
C ARG A 355 19.31 2.98 -6.87
N LEU A 356 19.02 1.68 -6.91
CA LEU A 356 18.13 1.08 -7.91
C LEU A 356 16.71 1.64 -7.77
N LEU A 357 16.20 1.75 -6.53
CA LEU A 357 14.87 2.27 -6.26
C LEU A 357 14.76 3.80 -6.29
N ASP A 358 15.86 4.53 -6.22
CA ASP A 358 15.84 5.99 -6.43
C ASP A 358 15.52 6.37 -7.89
N LYS A 359 15.77 5.46 -8.84
CA LYS A 359 15.48 5.64 -10.26
C LYS A 359 14.04 5.20 -10.61
N PRO A 360 13.53 5.54 -11.80
CA PRO A 360 12.33 4.90 -12.34
C PRO A 360 12.54 3.37 -12.36
N SER A 361 11.71 2.66 -11.59
CA SER A 361 11.89 1.24 -11.31
C SER A 361 10.64 0.40 -11.62
N SER A 362 9.60 1.05 -12.11
CA SER A 362 8.37 0.39 -12.56
C SER A 362 7.69 1.19 -13.66
N GLU A 363 6.91 0.51 -14.47
CA GLU A 363 6.11 1.10 -15.53
C GLU A 363 4.74 0.43 -15.56
N ARG A 364 3.67 1.23 -15.68
CA ARG A 364 2.31 0.72 -15.81
C ARG A 364 1.75 1.08 -17.18
N ARG A 365 1.28 0.09 -17.93
CA ARG A 365 0.73 0.27 -19.29
C ARG A 365 -0.64 -0.37 -19.43
N ILE A 366 -1.56 0.32 -20.11
CA ILE A 366 -2.91 -0.14 -20.43
C ILE A 366 -2.87 -0.82 -21.81
N GLY A 367 -3.38 -2.05 -21.91
CA GLY A 367 -3.48 -2.74 -23.19
C GLY A 367 -4.47 -2.04 -24.13
N VAL A 368 -4.07 -1.84 -25.39
CA VAL A 368 -4.94 -1.27 -26.44
C VAL A 368 -4.83 -2.08 -27.74
N TRP A 369 -5.97 -2.30 -28.39
CA TRP A 369 -6.06 -2.87 -29.74
C TRP A 369 -6.35 -1.76 -30.73
N LEU A 370 -5.60 -1.73 -31.83
CA LEU A 370 -5.72 -0.74 -32.88
C LEU A 370 -6.34 -1.40 -34.11
N ARG A 371 -7.29 -0.72 -34.76
CA ARG A 371 -7.83 -1.12 -36.06
C ARG A 371 -7.76 0.06 -37.02
N LEU A 372 -7.06 -0.12 -38.13
CA LEU A 372 -7.02 0.85 -39.22
C LEU A 372 -8.00 0.40 -40.31
N ASP A 373 -9.00 1.23 -40.59
CA ASP A 373 -10.02 1.02 -41.61
C ASP A 373 -9.81 2.03 -42.76
N GLU A 374 -10.19 1.64 -43.99
CA GLU A 374 -10.29 2.55 -45.13
C GLU A 374 -11.64 3.30 -45.11
N THR A 375 -11.63 4.63 -45.20
CA THR A 375 -12.84 5.46 -45.41
C THR A 375 -12.87 5.97 -46.84
N ASP A 376 -13.96 6.58 -47.33
CA ASP A 376 -14.02 7.04 -48.74
C ASP A 376 -12.87 8.01 -49.10
N ASP A 377 -12.60 8.98 -48.23
CA ASP A 377 -11.61 10.06 -48.46
C ASP A 377 -10.27 9.85 -47.73
N GLY A 378 -10.06 8.72 -47.05
CA GLY A 378 -8.82 8.47 -46.31
C GLY A 378 -8.85 7.22 -45.43
N PHE A 379 -8.52 7.40 -44.15
CA PHE A 379 -8.39 6.31 -43.18
C PHE A 379 -9.02 6.67 -41.84
N ALA A 380 -9.56 5.67 -41.17
CA ALA A 380 -10.03 5.75 -39.80
C ALA A 380 -9.16 4.86 -38.90
N LEU A 381 -8.74 5.38 -37.75
CA LEU A 381 -8.05 4.60 -36.74
C LEU A 381 -8.92 4.50 -35.48
N THR A 382 -9.32 3.27 -35.16
CA THR A 382 -10.04 2.94 -33.94
C THR A 382 -9.09 2.34 -32.92
N LEU A 383 -9.14 2.84 -31.68
CA LEU A 383 -8.47 2.27 -30.52
C LEU A 383 -9.50 1.76 -29.52
N ILE A 384 -9.31 0.55 -29.02
CA ILE A 384 -10.13 -0.08 -27.97
C ILE A 384 -9.19 -0.51 -26.85
N ASP A 385 -9.43 -0.08 -25.61
CA ASP A 385 -8.61 -0.49 -24.46
C ASP A 385 -9.17 -1.70 -23.69
N GLU A 386 -8.38 -2.22 -22.75
CA GLU A 386 -8.75 -3.40 -21.94
C GLU A 386 -9.96 -3.21 -21.02
N ASP A 387 -10.42 -1.96 -20.81
CA ASP A 387 -11.66 -1.67 -20.08
C ASP A 387 -12.85 -1.45 -21.05
N GLY A 388 -12.64 -1.59 -22.36
CA GLY A 388 -13.66 -1.43 -23.40
C GLY A 388 -13.90 0.02 -23.87
N ASN A 389 -13.11 0.99 -23.40
CA ASN A 389 -13.23 2.35 -23.94
C ASN A 389 -12.77 2.37 -25.39
N THR A 390 -13.55 3.06 -26.23
CA THR A 390 -13.33 3.08 -27.67
C THR A 390 -13.30 4.51 -28.19
N ALA A 391 -12.35 4.81 -29.06
CA ALA A 391 -12.30 6.06 -29.80
C ALA A 391 -11.88 5.82 -31.24
N THR A 392 -12.53 6.53 -32.18
CA THR A 392 -12.22 6.48 -33.60
C THR A 392 -11.90 7.89 -34.07
N VAL A 393 -10.80 8.04 -34.82
CA VAL A 393 -10.44 9.29 -35.49
C VAL A 393 -10.29 9.02 -36.97
N GLU A 394 -10.86 9.89 -37.78
CA GLU A 394 -10.75 9.84 -39.25
C GLU A 394 -9.86 10.97 -39.75
N ALA A 395 -9.06 10.69 -40.76
CA ALA A 395 -8.26 11.71 -41.44
C ALA A 395 -8.21 11.44 -42.95
N ALA A 396 -8.41 12.50 -43.72
CA ALA A 396 -8.35 12.45 -45.17
C ALA A 396 -6.90 12.26 -45.66
N HIS A 397 -6.71 11.35 -46.61
CA HIS A 397 -5.44 11.13 -47.28
C HIS A 397 -5.66 10.48 -48.64
N ALA A 398 -4.92 10.94 -49.66
CA ALA A 398 -4.95 10.31 -50.96
C ALA A 398 -4.44 8.86 -50.86
N LYS A 399 -5.16 7.92 -51.48
CA LYS A 399 -4.82 6.50 -51.43
C LYS A 399 -3.99 6.13 -52.65
N GLU A 400 -2.72 5.85 -52.43
CA GLU A 400 -1.79 5.41 -53.46
C GLU A 400 -1.44 3.93 -53.25
N ALA A 401 -1.61 3.09 -54.28
CA ALA A 401 -1.30 1.67 -54.17
C ALA A 401 0.18 1.46 -53.82
N ALA A 402 0.45 0.55 -52.88
CA ALA A 402 1.82 0.25 -52.49
C ALA A 402 2.58 -0.48 -53.60
N LYS A 403 3.83 -0.06 -53.86
CA LYS A 403 4.74 -0.79 -54.76
C LYS A 403 5.23 -2.11 -54.17
N ASP A 404 5.29 -2.19 -52.85
CA ASP A 404 5.69 -3.36 -52.08
C ASP A 404 4.69 -3.54 -50.92
N ALA A 405 3.83 -4.54 -51.04
CA ALA A 405 2.76 -4.82 -50.09
C ALA A 405 3.29 -5.15 -48.68
N VAL A 406 4.32 -6.00 -48.61
CA VAL A 406 4.89 -6.48 -47.33
C VAL A 406 5.51 -5.31 -46.57
N LYS A 407 6.27 -4.47 -47.28
CA LYS A 407 6.88 -3.27 -46.69
C LYS A 407 5.84 -2.24 -46.26
N ALA A 408 4.77 -2.05 -47.03
CA ALA A 408 3.70 -1.12 -46.67
C ALA A 408 2.98 -1.56 -45.39
N GLU A 409 2.58 -2.83 -45.29
CA GLU A 409 1.96 -3.36 -44.06
C GLU A 409 2.87 -3.29 -42.85
N ALA A 410 4.16 -3.62 -43.01
CA ALA A 410 5.14 -3.48 -41.94
C ALA A 410 5.25 -2.02 -41.45
N THR A 411 5.25 -1.06 -42.37
CA THR A 411 5.28 0.38 -42.06
C THR A 411 4.04 0.82 -41.29
N LEU A 412 2.84 0.37 -41.71
CA LEU A 412 1.58 0.65 -41.02
C LEU A 412 1.64 0.15 -39.57
N ARG A 413 2.00 -1.13 -39.37
CA ARG A 413 2.08 -1.75 -38.05
C ARG A 413 3.12 -1.07 -37.16
N GLU A 414 4.30 -0.78 -37.69
CA GLU A 414 5.38 -0.11 -36.95
C GLU A 414 4.94 1.27 -36.45
N HIS A 415 4.37 2.11 -37.33
CA HIS A 415 4.03 3.49 -36.98
C HIS A 415 2.80 3.59 -36.07
N LEU A 416 1.78 2.77 -36.30
CA LEU A 416 0.63 2.66 -35.42
C LEU A 416 1.02 2.12 -34.03
N GLY A 417 1.94 1.16 -33.97
CA GLY A 417 2.39 0.55 -32.71
C GLY A 417 3.34 1.39 -31.85
N LYS A 418 3.90 2.49 -32.35
CA LYS A 418 4.88 3.35 -31.65
C LYS A 418 4.27 4.22 -30.53
N LEU A 419 3.59 3.63 -29.56
CA LEU A 419 2.86 4.33 -28.49
C LEU A 419 3.73 5.07 -27.47
N GLY A 420 5.06 4.89 -27.49
CA GLY A 420 6.03 5.80 -26.85
C GLY A 420 5.74 6.11 -25.38
N THR A 421 5.62 7.40 -25.04
CA THR A 421 5.40 7.91 -23.67
C THR A 421 3.94 7.94 -23.22
N THR A 422 3.01 7.46 -24.05
CA THR A 422 1.59 7.35 -23.68
C THR A 422 1.39 6.28 -22.60
N PRO A 423 0.27 6.21 -21.88
CA PRO A 423 0.03 5.14 -20.92
C PRO A 423 -0.28 3.78 -21.57
N PHE A 424 -0.29 3.67 -22.90
CA PHE A 424 -0.78 2.49 -23.61
C PHE A 424 0.34 1.57 -24.10
N ALA A 425 0.01 0.29 -24.23
CA ALA A 425 0.80 -0.73 -24.90
C ALA A 425 -0.06 -1.44 -25.95
N ALA A 426 0.46 -1.57 -27.17
CA ALA A 426 -0.27 -2.18 -28.27
C ALA A 426 -0.34 -3.69 -28.07
N MET A 427 -1.56 -4.23 -27.94
CA MET A 427 -1.84 -5.66 -27.80
C MET A 427 -2.08 -6.33 -29.16
N GLY A 428 -2.56 -5.57 -30.14
CA GLY A 428 -2.80 -6.04 -31.49
C GLY A 428 -3.09 -4.88 -32.44
N ILE A 429 -2.76 -5.07 -33.72
CA ILE A 429 -3.02 -4.10 -34.79
C ILE A 429 -3.72 -4.85 -35.93
N ALA A 430 -4.97 -4.50 -36.22
CA ALA A 430 -5.72 -4.99 -37.36
C ALA A 430 -5.69 -3.96 -38.50
N LEU A 431 -5.52 -4.43 -39.73
CA LEU A 431 -5.50 -3.61 -40.94
C LEU A 431 -6.67 -4.08 -41.83
N GLU A 432 -7.79 -3.37 -41.77
CA GLU A 432 -9.00 -3.65 -42.54
C GLU A 432 -9.01 -2.78 -43.80
N LEU A 433 -8.13 -3.14 -44.74
CA LEU A 433 -7.88 -2.38 -45.97
C LEU A 433 -8.27 -3.22 -47.18
N LYS A 434 -8.86 -2.59 -48.21
CA LYS A 434 -9.24 -3.29 -49.44
C LYS A 434 -8.02 -3.79 -50.23
N GLN A 435 -6.88 -3.12 -50.07
CA GLN A 435 -5.59 -3.50 -50.63
C GLN A 435 -4.44 -2.81 -49.86
N PRO A 436 -3.18 -3.20 -50.08
CA PRO A 436 -2.03 -2.52 -49.50
C PRO A 436 -1.86 -1.09 -50.03
N TRP A 437 -1.94 -0.11 -49.14
CA TRP A 437 -1.78 1.32 -49.44
C TRP A 437 -0.43 1.85 -48.99
N PHE A 438 0.19 2.72 -49.78
CA PHE A 438 1.30 3.55 -49.33
C PHE A 438 0.75 4.69 -48.48
N VAL A 439 1.11 4.70 -47.19
CA VAL A 439 0.72 5.76 -46.25
C VAL A 439 1.98 6.34 -45.60
N PRO A 440 2.22 7.66 -45.70
CA PRO A 440 3.39 8.28 -45.10
C PRO A 440 3.41 8.13 -43.58
N ALA A 441 4.60 7.86 -43.04
CA ALA A 441 4.84 7.79 -41.59
C ALA A 441 4.34 9.03 -40.82
N SER A 442 4.47 10.22 -41.40
CA SER A 442 4.00 11.48 -40.80
C SER A 442 2.49 11.49 -40.60
N PHE A 443 1.73 10.99 -41.59
CA PHE A 443 0.28 10.87 -41.52
C PHE A 443 -0.13 9.85 -40.44
N LEU A 444 0.48 8.65 -40.45
CA LEU A 444 0.19 7.61 -39.45
C LEU A 444 0.49 8.08 -38.02
N ASN A 445 1.62 8.76 -37.82
CA ASN A 445 1.99 9.29 -36.52
C ASN A 445 1.00 10.36 -36.02
N ALA A 446 0.47 11.20 -36.92
CA ALA A 446 -0.54 12.20 -36.58
C ALA A 446 -1.87 11.53 -36.23
N LEU A 447 -2.39 10.67 -37.12
CA LEU A 447 -3.64 9.93 -36.92
C LEU A 447 -3.62 9.13 -35.60
N ARG A 448 -2.51 8.44 -35.32
CA ARG A 448 -2.32 7.72 -34.06
C ARG A 448 -2.31 8.62 -32.83
N ARG A 449 -1.61 9.76 -32.88
CA ARG A 449 -1.57 10.71 -31.75
C ARG A 449 -2.97 11.25 -31.45
N ASP A 450 -3.72 11.57 -32.49
CA ASP A 450 -5.06 12.12 -32.36
C ASP A 450 -6.04 11.05 -31.83
N ALA A 451 -5.94 9.81 -32.31
CA ALA A 451 -6.72 8.68 -31.79
C ALA A 451 -6.39 8.35 -30.32
N VAL A 452 -5.11 8.40 -29.93
CA VAL A 452 -4.70 8.26 -28.51
C VAL A 452 -5.30 9.36 -27.66
N SER A 453 -5.24 10.62 -28.11
CA SER A 453 -5.83 11.75 -27.37
C SER A 453 -7.34 11.61 -27.23
N ALA A 454 -8.02 11.12 -28.28
CA ALA A 454 -9.46 10.85 -28.24
C ALA A 454 -9.78 9.72 -27.22
N LEU A 455 -9.01 8.64 -27.21
CA LEU A 455 -9.19 7.56 -26.24
C LEU A 455 -8.97 8.03 -24.79
N GLU A 456 -7.93 8.84 -24.53
CA GLU A 456 -7.71 9.42 -23.19
C GLU A 456 -8.89 10.29 -22.74
N ALA A 457 -9.48 11.07 -23.66
CA ALA A 457 -10.66 11.87 -23.37
C ALA A 457 -11.89 11.00 -23.04
N VAL A 458 -12.11 9.92 -23.80
CA VAL A 458 -13.19 8.94 -23.50
C VAL A 458 -12.98 8.32 -22.12
N ARG A 459 -11.76 7.86 -21.79
CA ARG A 459 -11.48 7.27 -20.47
C ARG A 459 -11.78 8.23 -19.31
N VAL A 460 -11.47 9.52 -19.47
CA VAL A 460 -11.80 10.54 -18.46
C VAL A 460 -13.31 10.74 -18.35
N ALA A 461 -14.02 10.79 -19.48
CA ALA A 461 -15.48 10.98 -19.50
C ALA A 461 -16.25 9.77 -18.96
N THR A 462 -15.74 8.55 -19.17
CA THR A 462 -16.38 7.30 -18.71
C THR A 462 -16.09 7.00 -17.24
N TYR A 463 -15.12 7.68 -16.61
CA TYR A 463 -14.79 7.42 -15.20
C TYR A 463 -15.99 7.70 -14.28
N ALA A 464 -16.50 6.65 -13.64
CA ALA A 464 -17.57 6.73 -12.67
C ALA A 464 -17.01 6.61 -11.25
N ARG A 465 -17.31 7.61 -10.41
CA ARG A 465 -17.02 7.56 -8.98
C ARG A 465 -17.87 6.46 -8.32
N PRO A 466 -17.35 5.79 -7.28
CA PRO A 466 -18.14 4.81 -6.55
C PRO A 466 -19.32 5.48 -5.82
N GLU A 467 -20.46 4.80 -5.81
CA GLU A 467 -21.67 5.31 -5.17
C GLU A 467 -21.62 5.17 -3.65
N ARG A 468 -22.18 6.16 -2.96
CA ARG A 468 -22.39 6.14 -1.51
C ARG A 468 -23.55 5.20 -1.17
N ALA A 469 -23.33 4.26 -0.25
CA ALA A 469 -24.41 3.41 0.24
C ALA A 469 -25.43 4.21 1.06
N MET A 470 -26.70 3.85 0.90
CA MET A 470 -27.78 4.37 1.72
C MET A 470 -27.88 3.56 3.03
N PRO A 471 -28.10 4.25 4.18
CA PRO A 471 -28.40 3.57 5.43
C PRO A 471 -29.74 2.83 5.34
N VAL A 472 -29.90 1.79 6.15
CA VAL A 472 -31.17 1.06 6.26
C VAL A 472 -32.22 1.88 7.01
N GLU A 473 -33.50 1.64 6.68
CA GLU A 473 -34.65 2.24 7.35
C GLU A 473 -35.60 1.15 7.87
N PRO A 474 -36.03 1.18 9.16
CA PRO A 474 -35.67 2.17 10.18
C PRO A 474 -34.18 2.10 10.59
N PRO A 475 -33.64 3.11 11.30
CA PRO A 475 -32.23 3.15 11.68
C PRO A 475 -31.79 1.88 12.43
N ALA A 476 -30.67 1.30 12.02
CA ALA A 476 -30.11 0.11 12.67
C ALA A 476 -29.81 0.36 14.16
N ALA A 477 -30.13 -0.60 15.03
CA ALA A 477 -29.73 -0.49 16.44
C ALA A 477 -28.22 -0.72 16.59
N TYR A 478 -27.56 0.10 17.41
CA TYR A 478 -26.20 -0.18 17.85
C TYR A 478 -26.20 -1.43 18.74
N PRO A 479 -25.16 -2.30 18.69
CA PRO A 479 -25.16 -3.57 19.43
C PRO A 479 -25.26 -3.43 20.96
N GLU A 480 -24.86 -2.29 21.51
CA GLU A 480 -24.84 -2.00 22.95
C GLU A 480 -25.71 -0.76 23.25
N ASP A 481 -26.39 -0.74 24.39
CA ASP A 481 -27.17 0.43 24.84
C ASP A 481 -26.34 1.43 25.67
N THR A 482 -25.14 1.03 26.08
CA THR A 482 -24.23 1.77 26.95
C THR A 482 -22.83 1.78 26.37
N LEU A 483 -22.27 2.98 26.14
CA LEU A 483 -20.92 3.15 25.62
C LEU A 483 -19.97 3.65 26.71
N SER A 484 -18.73 3.18 26.68
CA SER A 484 -17.63 3.71 27.51
C SER A 484 -16.70 4.62 26.71
N TYR A 485 -15.62 5.09 27.33
CA TYR A 485 -14.55 5.83 26.66
C TYR A 485 -13.97 5.11 25.42
N LEU A 486 -14.09 3.78 25.36
CA LEU A 486 -13.66 2.95 24.23
C LEU A 486 -14.42 3.26 22.93
N ALA A 487 -15.62 3.86 23.01
CA ALA A 487 -16.38 4.24 21.84
C ALA A 487 -15.86 5.53 21.18
N ASN A 488 -14.89 6.22 21.78
CA ASN A 488 -14.24 7.42 21.23
C ASN A 488 -15.25 8.55 20.87
N VAL A 489 -16.37 8.64 21.60
CA VAL A 489 -17.39 9.68 21.38
C VAL A 489 -16.92 11.00 21.96
N TYR A 490 -16.57 11.95 21.08
CA TYR A 490 -15.87 13.18 21.50
C TYR A 490 -16.58 14.50 21.16
N ASN A 491 -17.57 14.47 20.27
CA ASN A 491 -18.36 15.64 19.86
C ASN A 491 -19.86 15.38 19.93
N HIS A 492 -20.66 16.45 19.89
CA HIS A 492 -22.12 16.35 20.00
C HIS A 492 -22.75 15.58 18.83
N LYS A 493 -22.22 15.67 17.61
CA LYS A 493 -22.76 14.93 16.45
C LYS A 493 -22.55 13.42 16.56
N ALA A 494 -21.42 12.99 17.10
CA ALA A 494 -21.19 11.59 17.39
C ALA A 494 -22.17 11.09 18.47
N ARG A 495 -22.43 11.89 19.52
CA ARG A 495 -23.44 11.58 20.53
C ARG A 495 -24.84 11.47 19.92
N ASP A 496 -25.24 12.42 19.08
CA ASP A 496 -26.54 12.41 18.38
C ASP A 496 -26.68 11.17 17.49
N PHE A 497 -25.60 10.80 16.77
CA PHE A 497 -25.57 9.59 15.95
C PHE A 497 -25.85 8.34 16.79
N TYR A 498 -25.10 8.11 17.88
CA TYR A 498 -25.29 6.92 18.71
C TYR A 498 -26.67 6.91 19.39
N ALA A 499 -27.19 8.07 19.81
CA ALA A 499 -28.53 8.19 20.38
C ALA A 499 -29.63 7.81 19.35
N LYS A 500 -29.49 8.24 18.09
CA LYS A 500 -30.38 7.82 16.99
C LYS A 500 -30.39 6.29 16.82
N HIS A 501 -29.28 5.64 17.12
CA HIS A 501 -29.09 4.20 17.02
C HIS A 501 -29.36 3.45 18.34
N GLY A 502 -30.07 4.06 19.29
CA GLY A 502 -30.58 3.38 20.49
C GLY A 502 -29.63 3.34 21.69
N VAL A 503 -28.47 4.00 21.62
CA VAL A 503 -27.58 4.15 22.77
C VAL A 503 -28.20 5.12 23.77
N GLN A 504 -28.35 4.68 25.03
CA GLN A 504 -29.00 5.43 26.10
C GLN A 504 -27.99 6.17 26.98
N VAL A 505 -26.83 5.55 27.23
CA VAL A 505 -25.81 6.06 28.13
C VAL A 505 -24.45 6.08 27.44
N ILE A 506 -23.75 7.20 27.54
CA ILE A 506 -22.34 7.32 27.13
C ILE A 506 -21.58 7.77 28.37
N ALA A 507 -20.78 6.86 28.95
CA ALA A 507 -19.98 7.16 30.12
C ALA A 507 -18.98 8.29 29.81
N ALA A 508 -18.84 9.19 30.78
CA ALA A 508 -18.02 10.39 30.68
C ALA A 508 -16.52 10.09 30.58
#